data_AF-A0A1J3FBA5-F1
#
_entry.id   AF-A0A1J3FBA5-F1
#
_cell.length_a   1.000
_cell.length_b   1.000
_cell.length_c   1.000
_cell.angle_alpha   90.00
_cell.angle_beta   90.00
_cell.angle_gamma   90.00
#
_symmetry.space_group_name_H-M   'P 1'
#
loop_
_entity.id
_entity.type
_entity.pdbx_description
1 polymer ?
#
loop_
_entity_poly.entity_id
_entity_poly.type
_entity_poly.pdbx_seq_one_letter_code
_entity_poly.pdbx_strand_id
1 'polypeptide(L)'
;MILIYIYSLIKELRELWYDGVPTFDASSKDTFTMRAVLLWTISDFPGLGNLSGWNIYTGLACPSCNYDAKELRLRHGKKNCYMGHRRFLPEDHTFRKDKQQFDGFIETRASPITPSGSVSLQQIQNVDVTLGKKIDAVGKKRRREDGINQWRKRSIFLELPYWKHLLLRHNLDLMHIEKNVFDNLIFTLVDDKGKSKDNLNARKDFEELGIRNELWCDKNGKYLPACYTMTTHEKDIFLNILKNVKLPDGYSSNISRCVDMNQRKMVGLKSHDCHILMCQLLSIALRKVLPREVSFVITELCLFFREISSKVLDIKDVDKLQEHIALTLCHLEMVFPPSFFTVMVHLTVHLTEEVKLGGPVHFRWMYPVERILGRFKSYVRNRAQPEGSICQQYVADECITFCSMYLEGVETRFNRVGRVDDQHMAQHELGSDSHIPLIFPSLGKSVGTSVLATLSPFERQQAHRYILVNSSFLDDYRE
;
A
#
# COMPACT_ATOMS: atom_id res chain seq x y z
N MET A 1 -5.41 -15.72 -20.39
CA MET A 1 -5.28 -14.43 -21.08
C MET A 1 -3.98 -13.74 -20.70
N ILE A 2 -3.76 -13.32 -19.43
CA ILE A 2 -2.50 -12.65 -19.00
C ILE A 2 -1.22 -13.45 -19.37
N LEU A 3 -1.21 -14.76 -19.12
CA LEU A 3 -0.03 -15.60 -19.40
C LEU A 3 0.38 -15.67 -20.89
N ILE A 4 -0.56 -15.45 -21.81
CA ILE A 4 -0.25 -15.46 -23.26
C ILE A 4 0.62 -14.24 -23.60
N TYR A 5 0.33 -13.09 -23.00
CA TYR A 5 1.11 -11.87 -23.20
C TYR A 5 2.50 -11.93 -22.57
N ILE A 6 2.68 -12.73 -21.52
CA ILE A 6 3.97 -12.88 -20.82
C ILE A 6 4.87 -13.92 -21.50
N TYR A 7 4.34 -14.77 -22.38
CA TYR A 7 5.12 -15.85 -23.02
C TYR A 7 6.34 -15.34 -23.80
N SER A 8 6.17 -14.29 -24.62
CA SER A 8 7.28 -13.69 -25.37
C SER A 8 8.36 -13.16 -24.44
N LEU A 9 7.96 -12.48 -23.34
CA LEU A 9 8.89 -11.99 -22.33
C LEU A 9 9.70 -13.14 -21.69
N ILE A 10 9.07 -14.28 -21.37
CA ILE A 10 9.80 -15.43 -20.81
C ILE A 10 10.78 -16.02 -21.80
N LYS A 11 10.43 -16.06 -23.09
CA LYS A 11 11.34 -16.51 -24.15
C LYS A 11 12.58 -15.61 -24.24
N GLU A 12 12.39 -14.30 -24.27
CA GLU A 12 13.47 -13.30 -24.30
C GLU A 12 14.33 -13.37 -23.02
N LEU A 13 13.72 -13.51 -21.84
CA LEU A 13 14.45 -13.67 -20.58
C LEU A 13 15.28 -14.96 -20.54
N ARG A 14 14.83 -16.04 -21.20
CA ARG A 14 15.62 -17.27 -21.33
C ARG A 14 16.81 -17.08 -22.26
N GLU A 15 16.63 -16.43 -23.40
CA GLU A 15 17.71 -16.08 -24.31
C GLU A 15 18.76 -15.21 -23.60
N LEU A 16 18.32 -14.14 -22.91
CA LEU A 16 19.19 -13.27 -22.12
C LEU A 16 19.92 -14.02 -20.98
N TRP A 17 19.33 -15.08 -20.42
CA TRP A 17 19.97 -15.86 -19.37
C TRP A 17 21.00 -16.86 -19.89
N TYR A 18 20.67 -17.64 -20.92
CA TYR A 18 21.52 -18.74 -21.41
C TYR A 18 22.59 -18.24 -22.38
N ASP A 19 22.17 -17.51 -23.41
CA ASP A 19 23.00 -17.11 -24.53
C ASP A 19 23.55 -15.69 -24.29
N GLY A 20 22.68 -14.80 -23.82
CA GLY A 20 22.92 -13.37 -23.78
C GLY A 20 22.83 -12.73 -25.17
N VAL A 21 22.79 -11.40 -25.21
CA VAL A 21 22.67 -10.64 -26.47
C VAL A 21 23.85 -9.68 -26.61
N PRO A 22 24.58 -9.68 -27.74
CA PRO A 22 25.61 -8.67 -28.00
C PRO A 22 25.03 -7.26 -27.91
N THR A 23 25.56 -6.45 -27.00
CA THR A 23 25.06 -5.11 -26.71
C THR A 23 26.23 -4.14 -26.70
N PHE A 24 26.06 -3.02 -27.41
CA PHE A 24 27.07 -1.97 -27.46
C PHE A 24 26.93 -1.05 -26.24
N ASP A 25 28.00 -0.91 -25.46
CA ASP A 25 28.09 0.07 -24.39
C ASP A 25 28.63 1.39 -24.93
N ALA A 26 27.79 2.42 -24.91
CA ALA A 26 28.14 3.77 -25.38
C ALA A 26 29.26 4.43 -24.57
N SER A 27 29.46 4.05 -23.30
CA SER A 27 30.48 4.63 -22.44
C SER A 27 31.87 4.06 -22.74
N SER A 28 32.00 2.74 -22.75
CA SER A 28 33.27 2.07 -23.07
C SER A 28 33.57 1.98 -24.57
N LYS A 29 32.55 2.21 -25.42
CA LYS A 29 32.60 2.01 -26.88
C LYS A 29 32.95 0.58 -27.29
N ASP A 30 32.60 -0.39 -26.47
CA ASP A 30 32.84 -1.80 -26.71
C ASP A 30 31.54 -2.61 -26.69
N THR A 31 31.57 -3.80 -27.29
CA THR A 31 30.43 -4.73 -27.29
C THR A 31 30.63 -5.77 -26.20
N PHE A 32 29.63 -5.93 -25.34
CA PHE A 32 29.61 -6.98 -24.32
C PHE A 32 28.40 -7.91 -24.51
N THR A 33 28.48 -9.12 -23.97
CA THR A 33 27.33 -10.03 -23.93
C THR A 33 26.42 -9.66 -22.77
N MET A 34 25.34 -8.94 -23.05
CA MET A 34 24.35 -8.58 -22.04
C MET A 34 23.56 -9.81 -21.61
N ARG A 35 23.47 -10.01 -20.31
CA ARG A 35 22.59 -10.99 -19.67
C ARG A 35 21.62 -10.29 -18.74
N ALA A 36 20.42 -10.85 -18.57
CA ALA A 36 19.39 -10.28 -17.72
C ALA A 36 18.71 -11.35 -16.87
N VAL A 37 18.21 -10.91 -15.72
CA VAL A 37 17.47 -11.73 -14.77
C VAL A 37 16.24 -10.96 -14.33
N LEU A 38 15.10 -11.63 -14.33
CA LEU A 38 13.90 -11.14 -13.64
C LEU A 38 14.01 -11.44 -12.14
N LEU A 39 14.23 -10.41 -11.33
CA LEU A 39 14.37 -10.55 -9.88
C LEU A 39 13.04 -10.85 -9.18
N TRP A 40 11.97 -10.17 -9.56
CA TRP A 40 10.64 -10.36 -8.99
C TRP A 40 9.55 -9.68 -9.81
N THR A 41 8.29 -9.96 -9.49
CA THR A 41 7.12 -9.21 -9.98
C THR A 41 6.46 -8.43 -8.85
N ILE A 42 5.95 -7.22 -9.13
CA ILE A 42 5.08 -6.48 -8.21
C ILE A 42 3.68 -6.45 -8.83
N SER A 43 2.66 -6.84 -8.06
CA SER A 43 1.28 -6.87 -8.54
C SER A 43 0.30 -6.71 -7.38
N ASP A 44 -0.88 -6.20 -7.67
CA ASP A 44 -2.00 -6.29 -6.74
C ASP A 44 -2.30 -7.76 -6.39
N PHE A 45 -3.01 -7.99 -5.28
CA PHE A 45 -3.22 -9.36 -4.80
C PHE A 45 -3.97 -10.26 -5.82
N PRO A 46 -4.99 -9.78 -6.55
CA PRO A 46 -5.53 -10.47 -7.73
C PRO A 46 -4.49 -10.83 -8.81
N GLY A 47 -3.62 -9.89 -9.17
CA GLY A 47 -2.49 -10.11 -10.06
C GLY A 47 -1.56 -11.19 -9.55
N LEU A 48 -1.24 -11.18 -8.25
CA LEU A 48 -0.38 -12.19 -7.63
C LEU A 48 -0.96 -13.59 -7.80
N GLY A 49 -2.26 -13.79 -7.55
CA GLY A 49 -2.91 -15.09 -7.78
C GLY A 49 -2.85 -15.53 -9.25
N ASN A 50 -2.93 -14.56 -10.18
CA ASN A 50 -2.77 -14.83 -11.61
C ASN A 50 -1.32 -15.13 -12.01
N LEU A 51 -0.32 -14.52 -11.40
CA LEU A 51 1.09 -14.71 -11.77
C LEU A 51 1.67 -15.96 -11.12
N SER A 52 1.37 -16.20 -9.85
CA SER A 52 1.84 -17.36 -9.08
C SER A 52 1.07 -18.64 -9.42
N GLY A 53 -0.23 -18.53 -9.73
CA GLY A 53 -1.13 -19.68 -9.83
C GLY A 53 -1.74 -20.13 -8.50
N TRP A 54 -1.41 -19.43 -7.40
CA TRP A 54 -1.99 -19.65 -6.07
C TRP A 54 -3.43 -19.14 -5.98
N ASN A 55 -4.31 -19.91 -5.32
CA ASN A 55 -5.71 -19.56 -5.16
C ASN A 55 -5.92 -18.58 -4.00
N ILE A 56 -6.06 -17.30 -4.34
CA ILE A 56 -6.27 -16.22 -3.37
C ILE A 56 -7.71 -16.07 -2.86
N TYR A 57 -8.63 -16.96 -3.23
CA TYR A 57 -10.07 -16.86 -2.90
C TYR A 57 -10.52 -17.85 -1.82
N THR A 58 -9.60 -18.60 -1.21
CA THR A 58 -9.83 -19.64 -0.21
C THR A 58 -9.42 -19.17 1.19
N GLY A 59 -9.59 -19.99 2.23
CA GLY A 59 -9.05 -19.69 3.56
C GLY A 59 -7.51 -19.66 3.61
N LEU A 60 -6.87 -20.24 2.59
CA LEU A 60 -5.41 -20.33 2.45
C LEU A 60 -4.87 -19.26 1.48
N ALA A 61 -5.54 -18.12 1.33
CA ALA A 61 -5.17 -17.15 0.30
C ALA A 61 -3.75 -16.58 0.46
N CYS A 62 -3.20 -16.56 1.67
CA CYS A 62 -1.85 -16.08 1.92
C CYS A 62 -0.80 -17.07 1.38
N PRO A 63 -0.03 -16.72 0.32
CA PRO A 63 0.98 -17.61 -0.24
C PRO A 63 2.15 -17.83 0.72
N SER A 64 2.45 -16.86 1.59
CA SER A 64 3.52 -16.94 2.60
C SER A 64 3.17 -17.94 3.70
N CYS A 65 1.92 -17.96 4.17
CA CYS A 65 1.46 -18.97 5.12
C CYS A 65 1.20 -20.34 4.46
N ASN A 66 0.99 -20.37 3.14
CA ASN A 66 0.76 -21.60 2.36
C ASN A 66 -0.32 -22.50 3.03
N TYR A 67 -0.14 -23.82 3.00
CA TYR A 67 -1.02 -24.80 3.64
C TYR A 67 -1.00 -24.79 5.17
N ASP A 68 -0.13 -24.00 5.80
CA ASP A 68 -0.07 -23.85 7.27
C ASP A 68 -1.07 -22.77 7.76
N ALA A 69 -1.73 -22.04 6.86
CA ALA A 69 -2.83 -21.15 7.23
C ALA A 69 -4.03 -21.92 7.80
N LYS A 70 -4.74 -21.33 8.78
CA LYS A 70 -6.00 -21.87 9.30
C LYS A 70 -7.14 -21.38 8.42
N GLU A 71 -7.88 -22.31 7.82
CA GLU A 71 -9.11 -21.93 7.13
C GLU A 71 -10.18 -21.52 8.14
N LEU A 72 -10.59 -20.25 8.07
CA LEU A 72 -11.75 -19.76 8.80
C LEU A 72 -12.67 -19.02 7.84
N ARG A 73 -13.89 -19.53 7.69
CA ARG A 73 -14.94 -18.87 6.89
C ARG A 73 -16.08 -18.45 7.80
N LEU A 74 -16.32 -17.15 7.86
CA LEU A 74 -17.41 -16.57 8.63
C LEU A 74 -18.76 -17.04 8.05
N ARG A 75 -19.60 -17.63 8.91
CA ARG A 75 -20.85 -18.28 8.51
C ARG A 75 -21.87 -17.27 7.99
N HIS A 76 -22.02 -16.15 8.68
CA HIS A 76 -22.96 -15.09 8.34
C HIS A 76 -22.35 -14.09 7.36
N GLY A 77 -21.10 -13.68 7.60
CA GLY A 77 -20.36 -12.77 6.72
C GLY A 77 -20.02 -13.37 5.35
N LYS A 78 -20.00 -14.70 5.21
CA LYS A 78 -19.67 -15.46 3.99
C LYS A 78 -18.31 -15.07 3.38
N LYS A 79 -17.37 -14.65 4.23
CA LYS A 79 -16.01 -14.25 3.86
C LYS A 79 -14.99 -15.08 4.63
N ASN A 80 -13.81 -15.25 4.04
CA ASN A 80 -12.69 -15.86 4.74
C ASN A 80 -12.07 -14.83 5.68
N CYS A 81 -11.71 -15.28 6.87
CA CYS A 81 -11.16 -14.50 7.97
C CYS A 81 -9.76 -15.02 8.28
N TYR A 82 -8.82 -14.10 8.48
CA TYR A 82 -7.40 -14.41 8.64
C TYR A 82 -6.93 -13.90 10.00
N MET A 83 -7.42 -14.53 11.07
CA MET A 83 -7.02 -14.29 12.46
C MET A 83 -5.98 -15.32 12.92
N GLY A 84 -5.57 -15.24 14.18
CA GLY A 84 -4.59 -16.13 14.78
C GLY A 84 -3.18 -15.55 14.71
N HIS A 85 -3.03 -14.22 14.73
CA HIS A 85 -1.73 -13.55 14.68
C HIS A 85 -0.87 -13.83 15.92
N ARG A 86 -1.45 -14.36 17.00
CA ARG A 86 -0.73 -14.83 18.20
C ARG A 86 0.38 -15.82 17.89
N ARG A 87 0.26 -16.59 16.81
CA ARG A 87 1.29 -17.56 16.39
C ARG A 87 2.59 -16.92 15.90
N PHE A 88 2.59 -15.61 15.61
CA PHE A 88 3.78 -14.85 15.24
C PHE A 88 4.53 -14.27 16.45
N LEU A 89 3.94 -14.36 17.65
CA LEU A 89 4.59 -13.93 18.91
C LEU A 89 5.53 -15.05 19.43
N PRO A 90 6.47 -14.77 20.36
CA PRO A 90 7.25 -15.81 21.03
C PRO A 90 6.37 -16.87 21.70
N GLU A 91 6.85 -18.12 21.79
CA GLU A 91 6.07 -19.27 22.31
C GLU A 91 5.61 -19.10 23.77
N ASP A 92 6.40 -18.39 24.57
CA ASP A 92 6.15 -18.09 25.98
C ASP A 92 5.27 -16.84 26.19
N HIS A 93 4.95 -16.09 25.13
CA HIS A 93 4.19 -14.86 25.21
C HIS A 93 2.79 -15.09 25.81
N THR A 94 2.38 -14.23 26.75
CA THR A 94 1.14 -14.37 27.52
C THR A 94 -0.11 -14.45 26.65
N PHE A 95 -0.19 -13.66 25.58
CA PHE A 95 -1.33 -13.66 24.65
C PHE A 95 -1.61 -15.03 24.03
N ARG A 96 -0.59 -15.88 23.82
CA ARG A 96 -0.80 -17.25 23.31
C ARG A 96 -1.66 -18.10 24.24
N LYS A 97 -1.67 -17.80 25.54
CA LYS A 97 -2.46 -18.49 26.56
C LYS A 97 -3.80 -17.80 26.87
N ASP A 98 -4.00 -16.57 26.40
CA ASP A 98 -5.23 -15.81 26.63
C ASP A 98 -6.37 -16.33 25.74
N LYS A 99 -7.30 -17.06 26.34
CA LYS A 99 -8.50 -17.56 25.67
C LYS A 99 -9.60 -16.51 25.62
N GLN A 100 -9.68 -15.65 26.63
CA GLN A 100 -10.84 -14.81 26.90
C GLN A 100 -10.91 -13.64 25.92
N GLN A 101 -9.78 -13.02 25.60
CA GLN A 101 -9.73 -11.85 24.72
C GLN A 101 -9.59 -12.21 23.23
N PHE A 102 -9.40 -13.49 22.90
CA PHE A 102 -9.16 -13.98 21.54
C PHE A 102 -10.25 -14.97 21.09
N ASP A 103 -9.87 -16.09 20.48
CA ASP A 103 -10.76 -17.05 19.82
C ASP A 103 -11.18 -18.22 20.72
N GLY A 104 -10.96 -18.13 22.04
CA GLY A 104 -11.28 -19.20 22.99
C GLY A 104 -10.25 -20.32 23.10
N PHE A 105 -9.19 -20.31 22.28
CA PHE A 105 -8.17 -21.37 22.23
C PHE A 105 -6.80 -20.90 22.74
N ILE A 106 -5.97 -21.86 23.17
CA ILE A 106 -4.53 -21.63 23.38
C ILE A 106 -3.83 -21.78 22.04
N GLU A 107 -2.96 -20.84 21.69
CA GLU A 107 -2.17 -20.88 20.48
C GLU A 107 -0.84 -21.60 20.71
N THR A 108 -0.76 -22.86 20.28
CA THR A 108 0.44 -23.70 20.38
C THR A 108 1.22 -23.81 19.07
N ARG A 109 0.72 -23.27 17.97
CA ARG A 109 1.35 -23.42 16.66
C ARG A 109 2.57 -22.52 16.53
N ALA A 110 3.55 -22.98 15.77
CA ALA A 110 4.69 -22.17 15.36
C ALA A 110 4.26 -21.08 14.35
N SER A 111 5.11 -20.07 14.17
CA SER A 111 4.95 -19.11 13.06
C SER A 111 5.07 -19.86 11.72
N PRO A 112 4.25 -19.53 10.71
CA PRO A 112 4.31 -20.21 9.42
C PRO A 112 5.61 -19.92 8.68
N ILE A 113 6.12 -20.94 7.98
CA ILE A 113 7.35 -20.84 7.18
C ILE A 113 6.98 -20.59 5.71
N THR A 114 7.46 -19.47 5.17
CA THR A 114 7.29 -19.14 3.76
C THR A 114 7.93 -20.21 2.87
N PRO A 115 7.17 -20.84 1.95
CA PRO A 115 7.70 -21.87 1.08
C PRO A 115 8.78 -21.31 0.13
N SER A 116 9.91 -22.00 0.05
CA SER A 116 10.91 -21.73 -1.00
C SER A 116 10.34 -22.02 -2.39
N GLY A 117 10.95 -21.45 -3.43
CA GLY A 117 10.50 -21.70 -4.80
C GLY A 117 10.59 -23.18 -5.19
N SER A 118 11.53 -23.93 -4.59
CA SER A 118 11.65 -25.37 -4.78
C SER A 118 10.49 -26.14 -4.13
N VAL A 119 10.08 -25.75 -2.92
CA VAL A 119 8.90 -26.32 -2.26
C VAL A 119 7.63 -26.00 -3.06
N SER A 120 7.47 -24.74 -3.52
CA SER A 120 6.34 -24.38 -4.38
C SER A 120 6.33 -25.19 -5.68
N LEU A 121 7.48 -25.44 -6.30
CA LEU A 121 7.58 -26.24 -7.52
C LEU A 121 7.14 -27.70 -7.27
N GLN A 122 7.56 -28.32 -6.16
CA GLN A 122 7.13 -29.67 -5.78
C GLN A 122 5.61 -29.75 -5.59
N GLN A 123 5.02 -28.75 -4.93
CA GLN A 123 3.56 -28.70 -4.73
C GLN A 123 2.77 -28.60 -6.04
N ILE A 124 3.38 -28.07 -7.11
CA ILE A 124 2.75 -27.87 -8.42
C ILE A 124 2.95 -29.05 -9.37
N GLN A 125 3.90 -29.96 -9.12
CA GLN A 125 4.28 -31.03 -10.06
C GLN A 125 3.11 -31.90 -10.54
N ASN A 126 2.09 -32.09 -9.69
CA ASN A 126 0.92 -32.92 -9.98
C ASN A 126 -0.33 -32.11 -10.39
N VAL A 127 -0.19 -30.81 -10.63
CA VAL A 127 -1.31 -29.97 -11.08
C VAL A 127 -1.41 -30.08 -12.59
N ASP A 128 -2.50 -30.69 -13.08
CA ASP A 128 -2.78 -30.77 -14.51
C ASP A 128 -3.19 -29.39 -15.04
N VAL A 129 -2.39 -28.81 -15.94
CA VAL A 129 -2.59 -27.45 -16.46
C VAL A 129 -2.95 -27.51 -17.93
N THR A 130 -4.24 -27.43 -18.22
CA THR A 130 -4.69 -27.15 -19.60
C THR A 130 -4.69 -25.65 -19.84
N LEU A 131 -3.75 -25.15 -20.65
CA LEU A 131 -3.72 -23.76 -21.12
C LEU A 131 -4.73 -23.58 -22.25
N GLY A 132 -5.67 -22.63 -22.09
CA GLY A 132 -6.69 -22.30 -23.10
C GLY A 132 -8.12 -22.60 -22.66
N LYS A 133 -9.11 -21.93 -23.27
CA LYS A 133 -10.52 -22.35 -23.16
C LYS A 133 -10.71 -23.54 -24.12
N LYS A 134 -11.19 -24.69 -23.63
CA LYS A 134 -11.78 -25.69 -24.54
C LYS A 134 -12.96 -25.01 -25.25
N ILE A 135 -12.93 -25.00 -26.57
CA ILE A 135 -13.92 -24.33 -27.44
C ILE A 135 -15.33 -24.92 -27.17
N ASP A 136 -15.40 -26.17 -26.72
CA ASP A 136 -16.65 -26.91 -26.45
C ASP A 136 -17.35 -26.53 -25.12
N ALA A 137 -16.80 -25.59 -24.34
CA ALA A 137 -17.31 -25.23 -23.02
C ALA A 137 -18.01 -23.86 -22.97
N VAL A 138 -18.44 -23.32 -24.11
CA VAL A 138 -19.33 -22.15 -24.14
C VAL A 138 -20.72 -22.61 -23.69
N GLY A 139 -21.11 -22.27 -22.45
CA GLY A 139 -22.45 -22.48 -21.92
C GLY A 139 -22.60 -23.55 -20.82
N LYS A 140 -21.58 -24.40 -20.57
CA LYS A 140 -21.63 -25.35 -19.44
C LYS A 140 -20.96 -24.74 -18.21
N LYS A 141 -21.73 -24.48 -17.15
CA LYS A 141 -21.19 -24.25 -15.80
C LYS A 141 -20.21 -25.40 -15.51
N ARG A 142 -18.94 -25.09 -15.24
CA ARG A 142 -17.97 -26.08 -14.75
C ARG A 142 -18.62 -26.78 -13.55
N ARG A 143 -18.90 -28.08 -13.67
CA ARG A 143 -19.15 -28.93 -12.49
C ARG A 143 -17.94 -28.72 -11.58
N ARG A 144 -18.18 -28.28 -10.36
CA ARG A 144 -17.15 -28.31 -9.31
C ARG A 144 -16.90 -29.78 -9.05
N GLU A 145 -15.83 -30.33 -9.62
CA GLU A 145 -15.27 -31.58 -9.11
C GLU A 145 -14.85 -31.36 -7.66
N ASP A 146 -15.14 -32.35 -6.83
CA ASP A 146 -14.98 -32.30 -5.38
C ASP A 146 -13.50 -32.11 -5.00
N GLY A 147 -13.19 -30.93 -4.46
CA GLY A 147 -11.86 -30.54 -4.00
C GLY A 147 -11.51 -29.10 -4.38
N ILE A 148 -11.37 -28.21 -3.40
CA ILE A 148 -10.82 -26.87 -3.66
C ILE A 148 -9.31 -27.02 -3.90
N ASN A 149 -8.91 -27.09 -5.17
CA ASN A 149 -7.49 -27.08 -5.52
C ASN A 149 -6.88 -25.70 -5.25
N GLN A 150 -5.87 -25.68 -4.38
CA GLN A 150 -5.19 -24.45 -3.97
C GLN A 150 -4.21 -23.95 -5.04
N TRP A 151 -3.52 -24.85 -5.74
CA TRP A 151 -2.83 -24.52 -6.98
C TRP A 151 -3.79 -24.64 -8.17
N ARG A 152 -4.03 -23.52 -8.87
CA ARG A 152 -4.94 -23.48 -10.02
C ARG A 152 -4.23 -23.67 -11.35
N LYS A 153 -2.92 -23.45 -11.37
CA LYS A 153 -2.07 -23.57 -12.55
C LYS A 153 -0.60 -23.51 -12.16
N ARG A 154 0.24 -23.98 -13.08
CA ARG A 154 1.68 -23.77 -13.07
C ARG A 154 1.99 -22.37 -13.61
N SER A 155 2.79 -21.62 -12.87
CA SER A 155 3.29 -20.31 -13.31
C SER A 155 4.28 -20.47 -14.46
N ILE A 156 4.18 -19.61 -15.48
CA ILE A 156 5.13 -19.57 -16.60
C ILE A 156 6.53 -19.12 -16.15
N PHE A 157 6.63 -18.37 -15.05
CA PHE A 157 7.92 -17.95 -14.51
C PHE A 157 8.77 -19.15 -14.03
N LEU A 158 8.15 -20.30 -13.75
CA LEU A 158 8.88 -21.53 -13.41
C LEU A 158 9.64 -22.14 -14.60
N GLU A 159 9.49 -21.60 -15.81
CA GLU A 159 10.34 -21.94 -16.95
C GLU A 159 11.71 -21.26 -16.88
N LEU A 160 11.84 -20.19 -16.09
CA LEU A 160 13.12 -19.54 -15.82
C LEU A 160 13.90 -20.41 -14.82
N PRO A 161 15.12 -20.86 -15.16
CA PRO A 161 15.86 -21.85 -14.36
C PRO A 161 16.19 -21.37 -12.95
N TYR A 162 16.43 -20.06 -12.80
CA TYR A 162 16.77 -19.42 -11.54
C TYR A 162 15.54 -19.10 -10.66
N TRP A 163 14.31 -19.11 -11.19
CA TRP A 163 13.14 -18.60 -10.48
C TRP A 163 12.84 -19.33 -9.17
N LYS A 164 13.08 -20.65 -9.12
CA LYS A 164 12.90 -21.47 -7.92
C LYS A 164 13.90 -21.14 -6.79
N HIS A 165 14.99 -20.44 -7.11
CA HIS A 165 16.05 -20.05 -6.19
C HIS A 165 15.87 -18.64 -5.64
N LEU A 166 15.00 -17.82 -6.23
CA LEU A 166 14.69 -16.48 -5.74
C LEU A 166 13.91 -16.57 -4.44
N LEU A 167 14.41 -15.89 -3.39
CA LEU A 167 13.74 -15.81 -2.09
C LEU A 167 12.44 -14.99 -2.18
N LEU A 168 12.49 -13.87 -2.90
CA LEU A 168 11.36 -12.98 -3.15
C LEU A 168 10.98 -13.02 -4.63
N ARG A 169 9.88 -13.72 -4.95
CA ARG A 169 9.42 -13.95 -6.34
C ARG A 169 8.29 -13.01 -6.75
N HIS A 170 7.28 -12.92 -5.90
CA HIS A 170 6.12 -12.07 -6.10
C HIS A 170 6.04 -11.14 -4.90
N ASN A 171 6.29 -9.86 -5.13
CA ASN A 171 6.18 -8.82 -4.12
C ASN A 171 4.73 -8.46 -3.90
N LEU A 172 4.40 -8.23 -2.65
CA LEU A 172 3.16 -7.62 -2.24
C LEU A 172 3.18 -6.13 -2.61
N ASP A 173 2.11 -5.68 -3.27
CA ASP A 173 1.91 -4.27 -3.54
C ASP A 173 1.50 -3.54 -2.25
N LEU A 174 2.49 -2.94 -1.57
CA LEU A 174 2.26 -2.22 -0.32
C LEU A 174 1.23 -1.10 -0.48
N MET A 175 1.24 -0.38 -1.61
CA MET A 175 0.33 0.74 -1.86
C MET A 175 -1.12 0.27 -1.82
N HIS A 176 -1.40 -0.87 -2.47
CA HIS A 176 -2.74 -1.45 -2.44
C HIS A 176 -3.08 -2.04 -1.07
N ILE A 177 -2.15 -2.69 -0.39
CA ILE A 177 -2.38 -3.25 0.95
C ILE A 177 -2.71 -2.13 1.93
N GLU A 178 -1.86 -1.12 2.04
CA GLU A 178 -2.05 0.03 2.93
C GLU A 178 -3.39 0.71 2.67
N LYS A 179 -3.73 0.97 1.39
CA LYS A 179 -5.05 1.52 1.04
C LYS A 179 -6.20 0.63 1.53
N ASN A 180 -6.11 -0.68 1.31
CA ASN A 180 -7.17 -1.61 1.73
C ASN A 180 -7.31 -1.66 3.27
N VAL A 181 -6.19 -1.61 4.00
CA VAL A 181 -6.17 -1.58 5.46
C VAL A 181 -6.77 -0.26 5.96
N PHE A 182 -6.35 0.87 5.40
CA PHE A 182 -6.90 2.19 5.69
C PHE A 182 -8.41 2.25 5.44
N ASP A 183 -8.86 1.80 4.27
CA ASP A 183 -10.29 1.77 3.91
C ASP A 183 -11.09 0.90 4.90
N ASN A 184 -10.59 -0.31 5.20
CA ASN A 184 -11.23 -1.20 6.17
C ASN A 184 -11.37 -0.54 7.55
N LEU A 185 -10.32 0.16 8.00
CA LEU A 185 -10.30 0.87 9.26
C LEU A 185 -11.33 2.00 9.25
N ILE A 186 -11.19 2.97 8.34
CA ILE A 186 -12.07 4.14 8.27
C ILE A 186 -13.53 3.72 8.14
N PHE A 187 -13.87 2.82 7.21
CA PHE A 187 -15.27 2.44 7.01
C PHE A 187 -15.87 1.77 8.24
N THR A 188 -15.06 1.11 9.07
CA THR A 188 -15.50 0.53 10.33
C THR A 188 -15.66 1.59 11.42
N LEU A 189 -14.72 2.55 11.54
CA LEU A 189 -14.80 3.61 12.53
C LEU A 189 -15.97 4.56 12.29
N VAL A 190 -16.18 5.00 11.04
CA VAL A 190 -17.25 5.93 10.69
C VAL A 190 -18.60 5.24 10.42
N ASP A 191 -18.65 3.90 10.53
CA ASP A 191 -19.83 3.08 10.21
C ASP A 191 -20.42 3.42 8.82
N ASP A 192 -19.60 3.36 7.77
CA ASP A 192 -20.07 3.58 6.40
C ASP A 192 -20.92 2.38 5.95
N LYS A 193 -22.25 2.56 5.98
CA LYS A 193 -23.24 1.53 5.60
C LYS A 193 -22.87 0.86 4.26
N GLY A 194 -22.70 -0.46 4.30
CA GLY A 194 -22.35 -1.29 3.15
C GLY A 194 -20.84 -1.55 2.98
N LYS A 195 -19.98 -0.78 3.65
CA LYS A 195 -18.53 -0.97 3.64
C LYS A 195 -17.92 -1.30 5.00
N SER A 196 -18.58 -0.88 6.08
CA SER A 196 -18.19 -1.19 7.46
C SER A 196 -17.99 -2.71 7.64
N LYS A 197 -16.91 -3.07 8.34
CA LYS A 197 -16.67 -4.46 8.74
C LYS A 197 -17.57 -4.86 9.88
N ASP A 198 -18.07 -3.90 10.64
CA ASP A 198 -19.05 -4.16 11.68
C ASP A 198 -20.46 -3.94 11.15
N ASN A 199 -21.22 -5.02 11.07
CA ASN A 199 -22.60 -5.04 10.60
C ASN A 199 -23.33 -6.24 11.22
N LEU A 200 -24.64 -6.36 11.00
CA LEU A 200 -25.44 -7.45 11.56
C LEU A 200 -24.86 -8.85 11.33
N ASN A 201 -24.23 -9.11 10.18
CA ASN A 201 -23.61 -10.42 9.94
C ASN A 201 -22.36 -10.62 10.79
N ALA A 202 -21.51 -9.60 10.93
CA ALA A 202 -20.35 -9.65 11.82
C ALA A 202 -20.77 -9.88 13.29
N ARG A 203 -21.90 -9.30 13.70
CA ARG A 203 -22.49 -9.46 15.03
C ARG A 203 -22.99 -10.89 15.30
N LYS A 204 -23.58 -11.53 14.30
CA LYS A 204 -23.92 -12.95 14.35
C LYS A 204 -22.70 -13.86 14.29
N ASP A 205 -21.66 -13.46 13.54
CA ASP A 205 -20.39 -14.19 13.52
C ASP A 205 -19.69 -14.16 14.89
N PHE A 206 -19.83 -13.09 15.69
CA PHE A 206 -19.37 -13.09 17.08
C PHE A 206 -20.03 -14.17 17.93
N GLU A 207 -21.36 -14.30 17.83
CA GLU A 207 -22.14 -15.30 18.54
C GLU A 207 -21.79 -16.73 18.08
N GLU A 208 -21.71 -16.96 16.77
CA GLU A 208 -21.32 -18.25 16.19
C GLU A 208 -19.92 -18.69 16.64
N LEU A 209 -18.98 -17.74 16.78
CA LEU A 209 -17.63 -18.03 17.25
C LEU A 209 -17.52 -18.12 18.78
N GLY A 210 -18.56 -17.74 19.53
CA GLY A 210 -18.56 -17.77 20.98
C GLY A 210 -17.61 -16.75 21.63
N ILE A 211 -17.34 -15.62 20.96
CA ILE A 211 -16.41 -14.58 21.44
C ILE A 211 -17.12 -13.25 21.65
N ARG A 212 -16.65 -12.44 22.62
CA ARG A 212 -17.11 -11.07 22.89
C ARG A 212 -18.64 -10.96 22.98
N ASN A 213 -19.22 -11.61 23.98
CA ASN A 213 -20.68 -11.69 24.17
C ASN A 213 -21.35 -10.32 24.36
N GLU A 214 -20.60 -9.32 24.82
CA GLU A 214 -21.02 -7.92 24.91
C GLU A 214 -21.30 -7.29 23.54
N LEU A 215 -20.80 -7.89 22.45
CA LEU A 215 -21.00 -7.42 21.08
C LEU A 215 -22.08 -8.19 20.31
N TRP A 216 -22.77 -9.15 20.93
CA TRP A 216 -23.80 -9.94 20.25
C TRP A 216 -25.07 -9.11 19.97
N CYS A 217 -25.86 -9.56 18.99
CA CYS A 217 -27.17 -8.95 18.75
C CYS A 217 -28.23 -9.49 19.70
N ASP A 218 -29.26 -8.68 19.97
CA ASP A 218 -30.46 -9.11 20.69
C ASP A 218 -31.32 -10.06 19.84
N LYS A 219 -32.38 -10.62 20.44
CA LYS A 219 -33.32 -11.53 19.77
C LYS A 219 -34.03 -10.90 18.56
N ASN A 220 -34.07 -9.57 18.46
CA ASN A 220 -34.67 -8.83 17.35
C ASN A 220 -33.64 -8.41 16.28
N GLY A 221 -32.38 -8.81 16.43
CA GLY A 221 -31.29 -8.46 15.51
C GLY A 221 -30.78 -7.02 15.66
N LYS A 222 -31.08 -6.33 16.77
CA LYS A 222 -30.47 -5.04 17.10
C LYS A 222 -29.18 -5.25 17.88
N TYR A 223 -28.22 -4.35 17.73
CA TYR A 223 -26.95 -4.39 18.45
C TYR A 223 -26.49 -2.97 18.81
N LEU A 224 -25.73 -2.85 19.89
CA LEU A 224 -25.18 -1.56 20.33
C LEU A 224 -23.91 -1.22 19.53
N PRO A 225 -23.62 0.07 19.30
CA PRO A 225 -22.33 0.51 18.75
C PRO A 225 -21.17 -0.05 19.57
N ALA A 226 -20.12 -0.52 18.89
CA ALA A 226 -18.89 -0.95 19.57
C ALA A 226 -18.03 0.25 19.98
N CYS A 227 -17.04 0.03 20.84
CA CYS A 227 -16.12 1.05 21.32
C CYS A 227 -15.30 1.73 20.19
N TYR A 228 -15.13 1.06 19.05
CA TYR A 228 -14.44 1.60 17.88
C TYR A 228 -15.36 2.35 16.91
N THR A 229 -16.68 2.36 17.13
CA THR A 229 -17.63 3.07 16.27
C THR A 229 -17.82 4.50 16.76
N MET A 230 -17.48 5.47 15.90
CA MET A 230 -17.67 6.89 16.21
C MET A 230 -19.16 7.23 16.29
N THR A 231 -19.51 8.02 17.31
CA THR A 231 -20.78 8.73 17.40
C THR A 231 -20.86 9.83 16.33
N THR A 232 -22.05 10.39 16.12
CA THR A 232 -22.25 11.51 15.19
C THR A 232 -21.35 12.70 15.49
N HIS A 233 -21.20 13.05 16.78
CA HIS A 233 -20.36 14.16 17.21
C HIS A 233 -18.87 13.89 16.96
N GLU A 234 -18.43 12.68 17.27
CA GLU A 234 -17.06 12.22 17.01
C GLU A 234 -16.71 12.23 15.52
N LYS A 235 -17.64 11.80 14.64
CA LYS A 235 -17.48 11.91 13.18
C LYS A 235 -17.33 13.36 12.74
N ASP A 236 -18.14 14.27 13.29
CA ASP A 236 -18.07 15.69 12.94
C ASP A 236 -16.71 16.29 13.34
N ILE A 237 -16.18 15.95 14.52
CA ILE A 237 -14.82 16.36 14.94
C ILE A 237 -13.76 15.79 14.00
N PHE A 238 -13.77 14.47 13.80
CA PHE A 238 -12.79 13.76 12.99
C PHE A 238 -12.73 14.30 11.55
N LEU A 239 -13.88 14.40 10.90
CA LEU A 239 -13.98 14.87 9.53
C LEU A 239 -13.66 16.36 9.42
N ASN A 240 -14.03 17.18 10.41
CA ASN A 240 -13.67 18.59 10.41
C ASN A 240 -12.16 18.79 10.56
N ILE A 241 -11.46 17.97 11.34
CA ILE A 241 -9.98 17.99 11.39
C ILE A 241 -9.44 17.75 9.98
N LEU A 242 -9.82 16.64 9.34
CA LEU A 242 -9.32 16.27 8.02
C LEU A 242 -9.68 17.28 6.92
N LYS A 243 -10.88 17.86 7.00
CA LYS A 243 -11.36 18.87 6.03
C LYS A 243 -10.51 20.14 6.07
N ASN A 244 -10.01 20.53 7.24
CA ASN A 244 -9.26 21.76 7.43
C ASN A 244 -7.73 21.57 7.37
N VAL A 245 -7.26 20.35 7.14
CA VAL A 245 -5.82 20.09 6.96
C VAL A 245 -5.31 20.87 5.74
N LYS A 246 -4.22 21.63 5.94
CA LYS A 246 -3.45 22.27 4.87
C LYS A 246 -2.09 21.58 4.77
N LEU A 247 -1.72 21.16 3.56
CA LEU A 247 -0.46 20.49 3.27
C LEU A 247 0.34 21.31 2.24
N PRO A 248 1.68 21.18 2.20
CA PRO A 248 2.48 21.79 1.15
C PRO A 248 2.00 21.40 -0.25
N ASP A 249 2.15 22.28 -1.24
CA ASP A 249 1.79 21.94 -2.62
C ASP A 249 2.63 20.74 -3.11
N GLY A 250 1.99 19.86 -3.87
CA GLY A 250 2.62 18.61 -4.34
C GLY A 250 2.76 17.50 -3.29
N TYR A 251 2.52 17.77 -2.00
CA TYR A 251 2.66 16.76 -0.95
C TYR A 251 1.50 15.75 -0.90
N SER A 252 0.26 16.19 -1.10
CA SER A 252 -0.93 15.33 -1.18
C SER A 252 -2.00 15.99 -2.04
N SER A 253 -3.06 15.25 -2.39
CA SER A 253 -4.24 15.89 -2.97
C SER A 253 -4.99 16.72 -1.93
N ASN A 254 -5.94 17.53 -2.39
CA ASN A 254 -6.77 18.34 -1.49
C ASN A 254 -7.77 17.43 -0.74
N ILE A 255 -7.37 16.97 0.46
CA ILE A 255 -8.15 16.09 1.35
C ILE A 255 -9.54 16.69 1.65
N SER A 256 -9.68 18.02 1.70
CA SER A 256 -10.99 18.66 1.92
C SER A 256 -12.03 18.26 0.88
N ARG A 257 -11.62 17.97 -0.36
CA ARG A 257 -12.55 17.52 -1.43
C ARG A 257 -13.02 16.08 -1.24
N CYS A 258 -12.32 15.32 -0.41
CA CYS A 258 -12.63 13.94 -0.09
C CYS A 258 -13.49 13.80 1.18
N VAL A 259 -13.81 14.91 1.86
CA VAL A 259 -14.61 14.91 3.09
C VAL A 259 -16.02 15.41 2.82
N ASP A 260 -17.01 14.54 3.04
CA ASP A 260 -18.43 14.89 3.01
C ASP A 260 -18.96 15.03 4.44
N MET A 261 -19.14 16.28 4.89
CA MET A 261 -19.68 16.59 6.22
C MET A 261 -21.18 16.28 6.32
N ASN A 262 -21.93 16.34 5.23
CA ASN A 262 -23.38 16.11 5.25
C ASN A 262 -23.67 14.62 5.43
N GLN A 263 -22.95 13.77 4.69
CA GLN A 263 -23.07 12.32 4.80
C GLN A 263 -22.19 11.72 5.90
N ARG A 264 -21.28 12.51 6.48
CA ARG A 264 -20.28 12.11 7.48
C ARG A 264 -19.39 10.97 7.00
N LYS A 265 -18.84 11.12 5.79
CA LYS A 265 -18.06 10.09 5.10
C LYS A 265 -16.84 10.67 4.40
N MET A 266 -15.90 9.81 4.09
CA MET A 266 -14.82 10.11 3.15
C MET A 266 -15.06 9.41 1.81
N VAL A 267 -14.83 10.13 0.71
CA VAL A 267 -15.11 9.68 -0.65
C VAL A 267 -13.98 10.10 -1.58
N GLY A 268 -13.61 9.23 -2.52
CA GLY A 268 -12.69 9.59 -3.61
C GLY A 268 -11.21 9.67 -3.22
N LEU A 269 -10.81 9.17 -2.05
CA LEU A 269 -9.42 9.04 -1.66
C LEU A 269 -8.67 8.08 -2.61
N LYS A 270 -7.54 8.53 -3.14
CA LYS A 270 -6.61 7.69 -3.89
C LYS A 270 -5.61 7.03 -2.94
N SER A 271 -4.88 6.02 -3.44
CA SER A 271 -3.92 5.27 -2.64
C SER A 271 -2.85 6.16 -1.98
N HIS A 272 -2.44 7.25 -2.64
CA HIS A 272 -1.48 8.20 -2.05
C HIS A 272 -2.11 9.04 -0.92
N ASP A 273 -3.38 9.43 -1.06
CA ASP A 273 -4.08 10.17 0.00
C ASP A 273 -4.24 9.28 1.25
N CYS A 274 -4.57 8.00 1.05
CA CYS A 274 -4.62 6.99 2.10
C CYS A 274 -3.26 6.84 2.78
N HIS A 275 -2.15 6.80 2.03
CA HIS A 275 -0.80 6.72 2.59
C HIS A 275 -0.47 7.93 3.48
N ILE A 276 -0.75 9.15 3.01
CA ILE A 276 -0.53 10.37 3.81
C ILE A 276 -1.40 10.37 5.07
N LEU A 277 -2.68 9.98 4.94
CA LEU A 277 -3.57 9.87 6.09
C LEU A 277 -3.09 8.83 7.08
N MET A 278 -2.77 7.61 6.62
CA MET A 278 -2.32 6.48 7.45
C MET A 278 -1.02 6.82 8.19
N CYS A 279 -0.03 7.37 7.49
CA CYS A 279 1.30 7.58 8.05
C CYS A 279 1.42 8.87 8.90
N GLN A 280 0.60 9.90 8.65
CA GLN A 280 0.83 11.23 9.25
C GLN A 280 -0.37 11.79 10.02
N LEU A 281 -1.59 11.60 9.54
CA LEU A 281 -2.74 12.39 10.02
C LEU A 281 -3.72 11.57 10.86
N LEU A 282 -3.84 10.27 10.63
CA LEU A 282 -4.90 9.45 11.23
C LEU A 282 -4.76 9.37 12.74
N SER A 283 -3.56 9.07 13.26
CA SER A 283 -3.29 9.02 14.70
C SER A 283 -3.55 10.37 15.39
N ILE A 284 -3.28 11.48 14.71
CA ILE A 284 -3.56 12.83 15.20
C ILE A 284 -5.06 13.09 15.24
N ALA A 285 -5.76 12.77 14.15
CA ALA A 285 -7.19 12.99 14.00
C ALA A 285 -8.03 12.14 14.97
N LEU A 286 -7.53 10.98 15.41
CA LEU A 286 -8.24 10.08 16.31
C LEU A 286 -8.01 10.34 17.81
N ARG A 287 -6.93 11.06 18.19
CA ARG A 287 -6.46 11.19 19.58
C ARG A 287 -7.51 11.65 20.60
N LYS A 288 -8.52 12.43 20.19
CA LYS A 288 -9.61 12.93 21.05
C LYS A 288 -11.00 12.47 20.59
N VAL A 289 -11.05 11.46 19.72
CA VAL A 289 -12.30 11.01 19.08
C VAL A 289 -12.71 9.63 19.55
N LEU A 290 -11.76 8.71 19.73
CA LEU A 290 -12.04 7.34 20.14
C LEU A 290 -11.44 7.04 21.52
N PRO A 291 -11.95 6.00 22.22
CA PRO A 291 -11.34 5.52 23.46
C PRO A 291 -9.84 5.28 23.33
N ARG A 292 -9.11 5.40 24.45
CA ARG A 292 -7.64 5.34 24.46
C ARG A 292 -7.13 4.02 23.91
N GLU A 293 -7.80 2.93 24.25
CA GLU A 293 -7.47 1.56 23.85
C GLU A 293 -7.55 1.39 22.33
N VAL A 294 -8.61 1.92 21.71
CA VAL A 294 -8.80 1.88 20.25
C VAL A 294 -7.79 2.79 19.55
N SER A 295 -7.65 4.03 20.03
CA SER A 295 -6.73 5.02 19.46
C SER A 295 -5.27 4.56 19.52
N PHE A 296 -4.88 3.89 20.61
CA PHE A 296 -3.54 3.34 20.79
C PHE A 296 -3.22 2.31 19.72
N VAL A 297 -4.07 1.29 19.56
CA VAL A 297 -3.81 0.20 18.59
C VAL A 297 -3.80 0.71 17.15
N ILE A 298 -4.65 1.68 16.82
CA ILE A 298 -4.62 2.33 15.50
C ILE A 298 -3.33 3.14 15.32
N THR A 299 -2.87 3.81 16.37
CA THR A 299 -1.61 4.57 16.33
C THR A 299 -0.43 3.64 16.07
N GLU A 300 -0.34 2.50 16.74
CA GLU A 300 0.71 1.49 16.50
C GLU A 300 0.69 0.99 15.04
N LEU A 301 -0.49 0.74 14.48
CA LEU A 301 -0.62 0.37 13.06
C LEU A 301 -0.16 1.50 12.12
N CYS A 302 -0.49 2.75 12.42
CA CYS A 302 -0.03 3.91 11.65
C CYS A 302 1.50 4.08 11.73
N LEU A 303 2.07 3.88 12.91
CA LEU A 303 3.52 3.92 13.13
C LEU A 303 4.22 2.84 12.32
N PHE A 304 3.69 1.62 12.28
CA PHE A 304 4.20 0.55 11.45
C PHE A 304 4.28 0.94 9.96
N PHE A 305 3.18 1.44 9.39
CA PHE A 305 3.17 1.86 7.97
C PHE A 305 4.12 3.02 7.69
N ARG A 306 4.27 3.94 8.66
CA ARG A 306 5.22 5.05 8.57
C ARG A 306 6.67 4.56 8.57
N GLU A 307 7.02 3.65 9.47
CA GLU A 307 8.37 3.14 9.63
C GLU A 307 8.78 2.23 8.47
N ILE A 308 7.91 1.29 8.06
CA ILE A 308 8.20 0.40 6.94
C ILE A 308 8.37 1.15 5.60
N SER A 309 7.71 2.30 5.48
CA SER A 309 7.79 3.18 4.30
C SER A 309 8.95 4.18 4.35
N SER A 310 9.83 4.09 5.36
CA SER A 310 10.99 4.97 5.48
C SER A 310 11.92 4.85 4.27
N LYS A 311 12.58 5.97 3.93
CA LYS A 311 13.59 6.01 2.86
C LYS A 311 14.86 5.23 3.23
N VAL A 312 15.18 5.18 4.52
CA VAL A 312 16.35 4.50 5.08
C VAL A 312 15.87 3.55 6.16
N LEU A 313 16.36 2.31 6.10
CA LEU A 313 15.97 1.22 7.00
C LEU A 313 17.23 0.52 7.52
N ASP A 314 17.31 0.31 8.83
CA ASP A 314 18.27 -0.60 9.45
C ASP A 314 17.60 -1.98 9.61
N ILE A 315 18.30 -3.05 9.22
CA ILE A 315 17.81 -4.42 9.32
C ILE A 315 17.39 -4.76 10.77
N LYS A 316 18.13 -4.27 11.78
CA LYS A 316 17.80 -4.48 13.19
C LYS A 316 16.50 -3.82 13.60
N ASP A 317 16.16 -2.68 13.00
CA ASP A 317 14.89 -2.02 13.26
C ASP A 317 13.74 -2.71 12.52
N VAL A 318 14.01 -3.33 11.37
CA VAL A 318 13.02 -4.19 10.68
C VAL A 318 12.68 -5.44 11.50
N ASP A 319 13.64 -6.02 12.23
CA ASP A 319 13.37 -7.12 13.18
C ASP A 319 12.39 -6.70 14.28
N LYS A 320 12.64 -5.56 14.92
CA LYS A 320 11.71 -5.00 15.93
C LYS A 320 10.35 -4.69 15.33
N LEU A 321 10.34 -4.18 14.10
CA LEU A 321 9.11 -3.86 13.39
C LEU A 321 8.25 -5.11 13.13
N GLN A 322 8.88 -6.27 12.88
CA GLN A 322 8.20 -7.56 12.76
C GLN A 322 7.52 -7.99 14.07
N GLU A 323 8.19 -7.80 15.20
CA GLU A 323 7.64 -8.08 16.53
C GLU A 323 6.46 -7.13 16.84
N HIS A 324 6.66 -5.83 16.58
CA HIS A 324 5.64 -4.80 16.80
C HIS A 324 4.37 -5.03 15.96
N ILE A 325 4.49 -5.38 14.67
CA ILE A 325 3.30 -5.63 13.84
C ILE A 325 2.55 -6.89 14.27
N ALA A 326 3.26 -7.95 14.68
CA ALA A 326 2.62 -9.15 15.23
C ALA A 326 1.81 -8.82 16.49
N LEU A 327 2.39 -8.01 17.40
CA LEU A 327 1.70 -7.55 18.61
C LEU A 327 0.51 -6.63 18.29
N THR A 328 0.70 -5.69 17.36
CA THR A 328 -0.35 -4.77 16.90
C THR A 328 -1.54 -5.53 16.32
N LEU A 329 -1.29 -6.54 15.48
CA LEU A 329 -2.34 -7.39 14.92
C LEU A 329 -3.08 -8.20 16.00
N CYS A 330 -2.38 -8.66 17.04
CA CYS A 330 -3.03 -9.30 18.18
C CYS A 330 -3.95 -8.32 18.93
N HIS A 331 -3.49 -7.10 19.19
CA HIS A 331 -4.34 -6.08 19.81
C HIS A 331 -5.53 -5.69 18.93
N LEU A 332 -5.34 -5.63 17.61
CA LEU A 332 -6.45 -5.44 16.68
C LEU A 332 -7.47 -6.57 16.82
N GLU A 333 -7.06 -7.83 16.95
CA GLU A 333 -7.98 -8.98 17.11
C GLU A 333 -8.87 -8.85 18.36
N MET A 334 -8.32 -8.30 19.44
CA MET A 334 -9.03 -8.06 20.69
C MET A 334 -10.08 -6.96 20.54
N VAL A 335 -9.84 -5.96 19.67
CA VAL A 335 -10.69 -4.78 19.52
C VAL A 335 -11.69 -4.89 18.37
N PHE A 336 -11.25 -5.29 17.17
CA PHE A 336 -12.05 -5.26 15.93
C PHE A 336 -12.74 -6.59 15.63
N PRO A 337 -13.83 -6.60 14.85
CA PRO A 337 -14.59 -7.81 14.55
C PRO A 337 -13.81 -8.76 13.61
N PRO A 338 -14.11 -10.07 13.61
CA PRO A 338 -13.46 -11.06 12.72
C PRO A 338 -13.49 -10.68 11.25
N SER A 339 -14.56 -10.04 10.79
CA SER A 339 -14.73 -9.53 9.42
C SER A 339 -13.72 -8.44 9.02
N PHE A 340 -13.06 -7.81 9.99
CA PHE A 340 -11.98 -6.85 9.78
C PHE A 340 -10.71 -7.52 9.22
N PHE A 341 -10.43 -8.74 9.66
CA PHE A 341 -9.24 -9.51 9.30
C PHE A 341 -9.37 -10.14 7.92
N THR A 342 -9.39 -9.28 6.90
CA THR A 342 -9.25 -9.69 5.50
C THR A 342 -7.83 -10.13 5.22
N VAL A 343 -7.61 -10.79 4.08
CA VAL A 343 -6.26 -11.17 3.65
C VAL A 343 -5.32 -9.96 3.57
N MET A 344 -5.82 -8.78 3.18
CA MET A 344 -4.99 -7.56 3.11
C MET A 344 -4.47 -7.12 4.48
N VAL A 345 -5.30 -7.24 5.53
CA VAL A 345 -4.86 -6.97 6.91
C VAL A 345 -3.83 -8.02 7.33
N HIS A 346 -4.10 -9.30 7.07
CA HIS A 346 -3.17 -10.37 7.41
C HIS A 346 -1.81 -10.24 6.73
N LEU A 347 -1.76 -9.88 5.44
CA LEU A 347 -0.52 -9.72 4.68
C LEU A 347 0.45 -8.69 5.30
N THR A 348 -0.04 -7.77 6.13
CA THR A 348 0.82 -6.80 6.84
C THR A 348 1.90 -7.46 7.69
N VAL A 349 1.62 -8.64 8.26
CA VAL A 349 2.60 -9.38 9.07
C VAL A 349 3.80 -9.90 8.26
N HIS A 350 3.67 -9.95 6.94
CA HIS A 350 4.71 -10.46 6.03
C HIS A 350 5.52 -9.36 5.35
N LEU A 351 5.13 -8.09 5.48
CA LEU A 351 5.77 -7.00 4.75
C LEU A 351 7.22 -6.75 5.20
N THR A 352 7.50 -6.94 6.48
CA THR A 352 8.84 -6.82 7.07
C THR A 352 9.81 -7.82 6.46
N GLU A 353 9.40 -9.06 6.24
CA GLU A 353 10.21 -10.07 5.53
C GLU A 353 10.47 -9.65 4.08
N GLU A 354 9.47 -9.14 3.36
CA GLU A 354 9.68 -8.62 2.01
C GLU A 354 10.61 -7.42 1.96
N VAL A 355 10.60 -6.56 2.98
CA VAL A 355 11.51 -5.42 3.09
C VAL A 355 12.94 -5.86 3.37
N LYS A 356 13.15 -6.89 4.20
CA LYS A 356 14.49 -7.47 4.41
C LYS A 356 15.07 -8.01 3.10
N LEU A 357 14.25 -8.67 2.28
CA LEU A 357 14.69 -9.30 1.04
C LEU A 357 14.77 -8.32 -0.14
N GLY A 358 13.80 -7.42 -0.26
CA GLY A 358 13.61 -6.51 -1.41
C GLY A 358 14.08 -5.09 -1.17
N GLY A 359 14.58 -4.77 0.03
CA GLY A 359 15.00 -3.44 0.42
C GLY A 359 13.83 -2.46 0.65
N PRO A 360 14.16 -1.16 0.81
CA PRO A 360 13.19 -0.11 1.08
C PRO A 360 12.02 -0.09 0.09
N VAL A 361 10.81 0.11 0.62
CA VAL A 361 9.56 0.08 -0.16
C VAL A 361 9.55 1.16 -1.25
N HIS A 362 10.30 2.25 -1.07
CA HIS A 362 10.27 3.36 -2.04
C HIS A 362 10.72 2.96 -3.45
N PHE A 363 11.56 1.94 -3.60
CA PHE A 363 11.97 1.38 -4.90
C PHE A 363 10.91 0.45 -5.52
N ARG A 364 9.90 0.07 -4.73
CA ARG A 364 8.86 -0.90 -5.08
C ARG A 364 7.45 -0.28 -5.10
N TRP A 365 7.34 1.05 -4.93
CA TRP A 365 6.07 1.75 -5.06
C TRP A 365 5.51 1.63 -6.47
N MET A 366 4.22 1.32 -6.57
CA MET A 366 3.52 1.26 -7.84
C MET A 366 2.98 2.62 -8.30
N TYR A 367 3.07 3.69 -7.48
CA TYR A 367 2.62 5.03 -7.86
C TYR A 367 3.19 5.54 -9.20
N PRO A 368 4.51 5.45 -9.48
CA PRO A 368 5.05 5.92 -10.75
C PRO A 368 4.59 5.06 -11.93
N VAL A 369 4.54 3.75 -11.72
CA VAL A 369 4.11 2.77 -12.74
C VAL A 369 2.65 3.01 -13.11
N GLU A 370 1.75 3.10 -12.13
CA GLU A 370 0.34 3.38 -12.40
C GLU A 370 0.11 4.73 -13.07
N ARG A 371 0.90 5.75 -12.73
CA ARG A 371 0.85 7.06 -13.39
C ARG A 371 1.23 6.95 -14.87
N ILE A 372 2.28 6.20 -15.18
CA ILE A 372 2.70 5.92 -16.56
C ILE A 372 1.62 5.14 -17.30
N LEU A 373 1.06 4.09 -16.69
CA LEU A 373 -0.03 3.32 -17.28
C LEU A 373 -1.28 4.17 -17.51
N GLY A 374 -1.59 5.10 -16.62
CA GLY A 374 -2.65 6.10 -16.80
C GLY A 374 -2.42 6.99 -18.02
N ARG A 375 -1.17 7.42 -18.25
CA ARG A 375 -0.78 8.16 -19.47
C ARG A 375 -0.95 7.29 -20.71
N PHE A 376 -0.46 6.06 -20.72
CA PHE A 376 -0.62 5.16 -21.87
C PHE A 376 -2.09 4.85 -22.16
N LYS A 377 -2.91 4.72 -21.12
CA LYS A 377 -4.36 4.58 -21.27
C LYS A 377 -4.99 5.77 -22.01
N SER A 378 -4.48 6.99 -21.80
CA SER A 378 -4.96 8.18 -22.52
C SER A 378 -4.56 8.20 -24.00
N TYR A 379 -3.52 7.44 -24.38
CA TYR A 379 -3.09 7.30 -25.77
C TYR A 379 -3.98 6.36 -26.59
N VAL A 380 -4.78 5.51 -25.93
CA VAL A 380 -5.64 4.55 -26.60
C VAL A 380 -6.84 5.26 -27.24
N ARG A 381 -6.69 5.67 -28.50
CA ARG A 381 -7.75 6.26 -29.33
C ARG A 381 -8.60 5.18 -30.02
N ASN A 382 -7.98 4.08 -30.46
CA ASN A 382 -8.67 2.92 -31.02
C ASN A 382 -8.59 1.73 -30.07
N ARG A 383 -9.71 1.37 -29.45
CA ARG A 383 -9.78 0.22 -28.52
C ARG A 383 -9.66 -1.16 -29.21
N ALA A 384 -9.84 -1.23 -30.53
CA ALA A 384 -9.62 -2.46 -31.30
C ALA A 384 -8.13 -2.72 -31.55
N GLN A 385 -7.29 -1.68 -31.46
CA GLN A 385 -5.84 -1.76 -31.63
C GLN A 385 -5.13 -0.86 -30.59
N PRO A 386 -5.22 -1.21 -29.30
CA PRO A 386 -4.70 -0.39 -28.23
C PRO A 386 -3.17 -0.26 -28.29
N GLU A 387 -2.46 -1.32 -28.66
CA GLU A 387 -0.99 -1.34 -28.78
C GLU A 387 -0.52 -0.39 -29.88
N GLY A 388 -1.15 -0.44 -31.05
CA GLY A 388 -0.87 0.46 -32.17
C GLY A 388 -1.15 1.92 -31.81
N SER A 389 -2.25 2.19 -31.10
CA SER A 389 -2.59 3.55 -30.63
C SER A 389 -1.54 4.10 -29.66
N ILE A 390 -1.10 3.28 -28.70
CA ILE A 390 -0.06 3.66 -27.74
C ILE A 390 1.26 3.93 -28.46
N CYS A 391 1.68 3.03 -29.36
CA CYS A 391 2.93 3.17 -30.10
C CYS A 391 2.96 4.46 -30.94
N GLN A 392 1.91 4.73 -31.72
CA GLN A 392 1.83 5.93 -32.55
C GLN A 392 1.89 7.23 -31.72
N GLN A 393 1.13 7.29 -30.62
CA GLN A 393 1.13 8.48 -29.77
C GLN A 393 2.45 8.63 -29.01
N TYR A 394 3.08 7.52 -28.61
CA TYR A 394 4.40 7.55 -27.97
C TYR A 394 5.47 8.11 -28.92
N VAL A 395 5.52 7.63 -30.17
CA VAL A 395 6.41 8.17 -31.21
C VAL A 395 6.15 9.65 -31.45
N ALA A 396 4.88 10.06 -31.55
CA ALA A 396 4.53 11.48 -31.70
C ALA A 396 5.03 12.32 -30.50
N ASP A 397 4.84 11.83 -29.28
CA ASP A 397 5.34 12.48 -28.06
C ASP A 397 6.87 12.59 -28.06
N GLU A 398 7.60 11.56 -28.50
CA GLU A 398 9.06 11.59 -28.62
C GLU A 398 9.52 12.59 -29.69
N CYS A 399 8.92 12.58 -30.88
CA CYS A 399 9.23 13.55 -31.94
C CYS A 399 8.98 14.99 -31.49
N ILE A 400 7.84 15.27 -30.84
CA ILE A 400 7.53 16.61 -30.33
C ILE A 400 8.52 17.00 -29.23
N THR A 401 8.86 16.07 -28.32
CA THR A 401 9.86 16.32 -27.27
C THR A 401 11.20 16.68 -27.92
N PHE A 402 11.68 15.89 -28.89
CA PHE A 402 12.92 16.18 -29.62
C PHE A 402 12.89 17.56 -30.31
N CYS A 403 11.85 17.85 -31.10
CA CYS A 403 11.71 19.16 -31.76
C CYS A 403 11.70 20.31 -30.77
N SER A 404 11.15 20.11 -29.57
CA SER A 404 11.07 21.15 -28.54
C SER A 404 12.44 21.57 -27.98
N MET A 405 13.50 20.80 -28.21
CA MET A 405 14.88 21.21 -27.86
C MET A 405 15.39 22.35 -28.75
N TYR A 406 14.78 22.57 -29.92
CA TYR A 406 15.21 23.56 -30.91
C TYR A 406 14.25 24.76 -31.01
N LEU A 407 13.23 24.83 -30.13
CA LEU A 407 12.27 25.94 -30.10
C LEU A 407 12.69 26.98 -29.05
N GLU A 408 12.87 28.22 -29.49
CA GLU A 408 13.14 29.37 -28.62
C GLU A 408 11.87 30.18 -28.38
N GLY A 409 11.74 30.79 -27.19
CA GLY A 409 10.62 31.68 -26.85
C GLY A 409 9.27 31.01 -26.60
N VAL A 410 9.21 29.67 -26.58
CA VAL A 410 7.99 28.89 -26.31
C VAL A 410 8.20 27.97 -25.10
N GLU A 411 7.16 27.76 -24.30
CA GLU A 411 7.18 26.79 -23.20
C GLU A 411 7.22 25.35 -23.75
N THR A 412 8.25 24.59 -23.38
CA THR A 412 8.55 23.22 -23.79
C THR A 412 8.67 22.30 -22.59
N ARG A 413 8.73 20.99 -22.79
CA ARG A 413 8.96 20.04 -21.69
C ARG A 413 10.28 20.28 -20.94
N PHE A 414 11.27 20.92 -21.57
CA PHE A 414 12.60 21.15 -20.99
C PHE A 414 12.72 22.48 -20.25
N ASN A 415 12.02 23.53 -20.70
CA ASN A 415 12.10 24.86 -20.08
C ASN A 415 10.86 25.20 -19.23
N ARG A 416 9.82 24.36 -19.27
CA ARG A 416 8.64 24.52 -18.43
C ARG A 416 9.04 24.44 -16.97
N VAL A 417 8.83 25.55 -16.27
CA VAL A 417 9.02 25.63 -14.83
C VAL A 417 8.12 24.60 -14.14
N GLY A 418 8.72 23.80 -13.26
CA GLY A 418 8.03 22.78 -12.50
C GLY A 418 6.90 23.38 -11.65
N ARG A 419 5.91 22.55 -11.30
CA ARG A 419 4.82 22.98 -10.39
C ARG A 419 5.35 23.42 -9.03
N VAL A 420 6.36 22.71 -8.54
CA VAL A 420 7.20 23.12 -7.41
C VAL A 420 8.49 23.60 -8.04
N ASP A 421 8.73 24.91 -7.95
CA ASP A 421 9.94 25.55 -8.44
C ASP A 421 10.74 26.06 -7.24
N ASP A 422 11.66 25.22 -6.78
CA ASP A 422 12.60 25.57 -5.73
C ASP A 422 13.82 26.32 -6.29
N GLN A 423 13.81 26.70 -7.58
CA GLN A 423 14.82 27.62 -8.09
C GLN A 423 14.70 28.95 -7.36
N HIS A 424 15.86 29.50 -7.02
CA HIS A 424 15.93 30.82 -6.41
C HIS A 424 15.24 31.81 -7.35
N MET A 425 14.17 32.47 -6.87
CA MET A 425 13.66 33.64 -7.57
C MET A 425 14.83 34.61 -7.73
N ALA A 426 14.98 35.18 -8.94
CA ALA A 426 15.98 36.20 -9.21
C ALA A 426 16.00 37.20 -8.05
N GLN A 427 17.20 37.44 -7.52
CA GLN A 427 17.49 38.20 -6.30
C GLN A 427 16.47 39.35 -6.12
N HIS A 428 15.49 39.15 -5.25
CA HIS A 428 14.90 40.28 -4.55
C HIS A 428 16.01 40.76 -3.61
N GLU A 429 16.87 41.62 -4.13
CA GLU A 429 17.74 42.43 -3.29
C GLU A 429 16.81 43.11 -2.27
N LEU A 430 16.95 42.75 -1.00
CA LEU A 430 16.63 43.67 0.08
C LEU A 430 17.30 44.97 -0.34
N GLY A 431 16.51 46.04 -0.54
CA GLY A 431 16.92 47.22 -1.30
C GLY A 431 18.36 47.66 -1.02
N SER A 432 19.01 48.25 -2.03
CA SER A 432 20.45 48.53 -2.19
C SER A 432 21.32 48.88 -0.97
N ASP A 433 20.74 49.19 0.18
CA ASP A 433 21.40 49.58 1.44
C ASP A 433 21.34 48.51 2.55
N SER A 434 20.80 47.31 2.30
CA SER A 434 20.74 46.25 3.31
C SER A 434 22.04 45.46 3.42
N HIS A 435 22.85 45.74 4.45
CA HIS A 435 24.02 44.93 4.83
C HIS A 435 23.68 43.54 5.42
N ILE A 436 22.38 43.20 5.55
CA ILE A 436 21.95 41.91 6.10
C ILE A 436 22.06 40.86 4.99
N PRO A 437 22.89 39.80 5.13
CA PRO A 437 22.93 38.71 4.17
C PRO A 437 21.55 38.05 4.10
N LEU A 438 21.16 37.61 2.91
CA LEU A 438 19.86 36.97 2.70
C LEU A 438 19.82 35.62 3.42
N ILE A 439 19.41 35.63 4.70
CA ILE A 439 19.50 34.47 5.62
C ILE A 439 18.68 33.29 5.10
N PHE A 440 17.53 33.59 4.49
CA PHE A 440 16.67 32.58 3.85
C PHE A 440 16.41 32.99 2.40
N PRO A 441 16.78 32.16 1.41
CA PRO A 441 16.41 32.41 0.04
C PRO A 441 14.88 32.45 -0.10
N SER A 442 14.37 33.39 -0.90
CA SER A 442 12.99 33.35 -1.37
C SER A 442 12.85 32.14 -2.30
N LEU A 443 12.42 31.03 -1.72
CA LEU A 443 12.11 29.78 -2.42
C LEU A 443 10.62 29.74 -2.78
N GLY A 444 10.32 29.28 -4.00
CA GLY A 444 8.96 29.13 -4.48
C GLY A 444 8.38 30.38 -5.14
N LYS A 445 7.37 30.16 -5.97
CA LYS A 445 6.60 31.19 -6.67
C LYS A 445 5.26 31.40 -5.96
N SER A 446 4.91 32.65 -5.65
CA SER A 446 3.56 32.97 -5.17
C SER A 446 2.54 32.75 -6.29
N VAL A 447 1.47 32.00 -6.01
CA VAL A 447 0.40 31.70 -6.97
C VAL A 447 -0.94 31.98 -6.32
N GLY A 448 -1.73 32.88 -6.93
CA GLY A 448 -3.08 33.22 -6.48
C GLY A 448 -3.17 34.52 -5.68
N THR A 449 -4.31 34.72 -5.02
CA THR A 449 -4.61 35.94 -4.26
C THR A 449 -3.76 36.01 -2.98
N SER A 450 -3.03 37.11 -2.80
CA SER A 450 -2.31 37.39 -1.56
C SER A 450 -3.24 37.95 -0.49
N VAL A 451 -3.07 37.50 0.75
CA VAL A 451 -3.72 38.10 1.92
C VAL A 451 -2.62 38.57 2.87
N LEU A 452 -2.68 39.85 3.25
CA LEU A 452 -1.83 40.37 4.32
C LEU A 452 -2.32 39.77 5.65
N ALA A 453 -1.43 39.07 6.34
CA ALA A 453 -1.66 38.52 7.65
C ALA A 453 -0.60 39.03 8.62
N THR A 454 -1.02 39.48 9.80
CA THR A 454 -0.11 39.83 10.88
C THR A 454 0.13 38.58 11.72
N LEU A 455 1.40 38.20 11.92
CA LEU A 455 1.76 37.10 12.80
C LEU A 455 1.25 37.38 14.22
N SER A 456 0.56 36.42 14.82
CA SER A 456 0.23 36.46 16.24
C SER A 456 1.52 36.45 17.10
N PRO A 457 1.47 36.87 18.37
CA PRO A 457 2.62 36.81 19.26
C PRO A 457 3.26 35.41 19.33
N PHE A 458 2.41 34.37 19.30
CA PHE A 458 2.86 32.97 19.31
C PHE A 458 3.56 32.57 18.01
N GLU A 459 2.98 32.89 16.84
CA GLU A 459 3.61 32.63 15.54
C GLU A 459 4.92 33.41 15.36
N ARG A 460 4.97 34.65 15.88
CA ARG A 460 6.19 35.46 15.87
C ARG A 460 7.28 34.81 16.74
N GLN A 461 6.92 34.27 17.91
CA GLN A 461 7.86 33.52 18.74
C GLN A 461 8.34 32.24 18.05
N GLN A 462 7.46 31.52 17.37
CA GLN A 462 7.84 30.34 16.59
C GLN A 462 8.77 30.70 15.43
N ALA A 463 8.48 31.77 14.69
CA ALA A 463 9.33 32.27 13.62
C ALA A 463 10.71 32.68 14.14
N HIS A 464 10.77 33.42 15.25
CA HIS A 464 12.04 33.77 15.89
C HIS A 464 12.84 32.52 16.29
N ARG A 465 12.21 31.53 16.92
CA ARG A 465 12.86 30.25 17.28
C ARG A 465 13.35 29.51 16.04
N TYR A 466 12.56 29.47 14.97
CA TYR A 466 12.96 28.82 13.73
C TYR A 466 14.20 29.48 13.13
N ILE A 467 14.22 30.81 13.04
CA ILE A 467 15.39 31.58 12.57
C ILE A 467 16.60 31.31 13.46
N LEU A 468 16.42 31.38 14.77
CA LEU A 468 17.47 31.13 15.75
C LEU A 468 18.03 29.71 15.72
N VAL A 469 17.31 28.70 15.21
CA VAL A 469 17.80 27.30 15.20
C VAL A 469 18.32 26.89 13.82
N ASN A 470 17.82 27.52 12.75
CA ASN A 470 18.08 27.11 11.36
C ASN A 470 18.89 28.13 10.55
N SER A 471 19.44 29.16 11.20
CA SER A 471 20.36 30.12 10.57
C SER A 471 21.79 29.89 11.06
N SER A 472 22.68 29.45 10.17
CA SER A 472 24.10 29.29 10.47
C SER A 472 24.79 30.62 10.80
N PHE A 473 24.29 31.74 10.27
CA PHE A 473 24.76 33.09 10.61
C PHE A 473 24.60 33.41 12.11
N LEU A 474 23.63 32.77 12.78
CA LEU A 474 23.37 33.01 14.19
C LEU A 474 24.08 32.01 15.10
N ASP A 475 24.83 31.04 14.57
CA ASP A 475 25.47 29.99 15.38
C ASP A 475 26.46 30.58 16.39
N ASP A 476 27.23 31.60 15.99
CA ASP A 476 28.20 32.30 16.86
C ASP A 476 27.54 33.12 17.98
N TYR A 477 26.23 33.35 17.91
CA TYR A 477 25.45 34.12 18.87
C TYR A 477 24.56 33.25 19.76
N ARG A 478 24.62 31.91 19.60
CA ARG A 478 23.92 30.94 20.45
C ARG A 478 24.83 30.56 21.62
N GLU A 479 24.69 31.26 22.74
CA GLU A 479 25.25 30.81 24.03
C GLU A 479 24.47 29.63 24.62
#